data_AF-A0A6G3WQX7-F1
#
_entry.id   AF-A0A6G3WQX7-F1
#
_cell.length_a   1.000
_cell.length_b   1.000
_cell.length_c   1.000
_cell.angle_alpha   90.00
_cell.angle_beta   90.00
_cell.angle_gamma   90.00
#
_symmetry.space_group_name_H-M   'P 1'
#
loop_
_entity.id
_entity.type
_entity.pdbx_description
1 polymer ?
#
loop_
_entity_poly.entity_id
_entity_poly.type
_entity_poly.pdbx_seq_one_letter_code
_entity_poly.pdbx_strand_id
1 'polypeptide(L)'
;NLRLYLVETAQKGMHWMKLTVDGTAGHGSMIHKDNAITELSEAVGRLGRHKFPVRVTKTLRHFLDELSDALGTELDPENMDETLAKLGGIAKLIGASLQNTANPTQLGAGYKVNVIPGQATAHVDGRYLPGYEEEFLADLDRILGPNVRREDVHADKALETTFDGALVDAMQTALVAEDPIARAVPYML
;
A
#
# COMPACT_ATOMS: atom_id res chain seq x y z
N ASN A 1 18.41 -6.03 28.40
CA ASN A 1 17.52 -6.22 27.24
C ASN A 1 17.03 -4.87 26.80
N LEU A 2 17.29 -4.49 25.55
CA LEU A 2 16.87 -3.24 24.92
C LEU A 2 15.35 -3.28 24.62
N ARG A 3 14.67 -2.14 24.69
CA ARG A 3 13.25 -1.99 24.27
C ARG A 3 13.14 -0.91 23.20
N LEU A 4 12.53 -1.26 22.06
CA LEU A 4 12.32 -0.33 20.96
C LEU A 4 10.96 0.36 21.09
N TYR A 5 10.95 1.67 20.90
CA TYR A 5 9.77 2.52 20.88
C TYR A 5 9.63 3.13 19.49
N LEU A 6 8.55 2.77 18.79
CA LEU A 6 8.32 3.23 17.43
C LEU A 6 7.83 4.68 17.43
N VAL A 7 8.53 5.54 16.69
CA VAL A 7 8.14 6.93 16.46
C VAL A 7 7.88 7.11 14.97
N GLU A 8 6.63 7.42 14.64
CA GLU A 8 6.22 7.57 13.25
C GLU A 8 6.91 8.78 12.60
N THR A 9 7.62 8.52 11.50
CA THR A 9 8.27 9.55 10.67
C THR A 9 7.83 9.49 9.22
N ALA A 10 7.06 8.47 8.84
CA ALA A 10 6.47 8.34 7.53
C ALA A 10 5.08 7.71 7.59
N GLN A 11 4.21 8.18 6.70
CA GLN A 11 2.85 7.70 6.51
C GLN A 11 2.60 7.54 5.02
N LYS A 12 2.08 6.39 4.61
CA LYS A 12 1.61 6.21 3.23
C LYS A 12 0.56 7.24 2.86
N GLY A 13 0.63 7.68 1.60
CA GLY A 13 -0.44 8.42 0.96
C GLY A 13 -1.64 7.54 0.69
N MET A 14 -2.74 8.18 0.35
CA MET A 14 -4.03 7.54 0.12
C MET A 14 -4.58 8.00 -1.23
N HIS A 15 -5.08 7.04 -2.00
CA HIS A 15 -5.75 7.30 -3.26
C HIS A 15 -6.93 6.34 -3.40
N TRP A 16 -8.09 6.77 -2.93
CA TRP A 16 -9.33 6.03 -3.09
C TRP A 16 -9.93 6.33 -4.45
N MET A 17 -10.30 5.28 -5.16
CA MET A 17 -10.69 5.37 -6.55
C MET A 17 -11.98 4.61 -6.81
N LYS A 18 -12.78 5.14 -7.73
CA LYS A 18 -13.88 4.43 -8.35
C LYS A 18 -13.45 4.01 -9.74
N LEU A 19 -13.60 2.72 -10.02
CA LEU A 19 -13.42 2.13 -11.34
C LEU A 19 -14.79 1.96 -11.97
N THR A 20 -14.93 2.37 -13.22
CA THR A 20 -16.17 2.22 -14.00
C THR A 20 -15.85 1.60 -15.34
N VAL A 21 -16.60 0.57 -15.71
CA VAL A 21 -16.61 0.00 -17.07
C VAL A 21 -18.02 0.13 -17.62
N ASP A 22 -18.12 0.71 -18.82
CA ASP A 22 -19.35 0.81 -19.58
C ASP A 22 -19.43 -0.34 -20.60
N GLY A 23 -20.65 -0.78 -20.93
CA GLY A 23 -20.92 -1.84 -21.90
C GLY A 23 -22.34 -1.74 -22.43
N THR A 24 -22.74 -2.72 -23.25
CA THR A 24 -24.09 -2.72 -23.85
C THR A 24 -25.06 -3.52 -22.99
N ALA A 25 -26.12 -2.86 -22.51
CA ALA A 25 -27.20 -3.54 -21.79
C ALA A 25 -27.98 -4.48 -22.72
N GLY A 26 -28.38 -5.65 -22.23
CA GLY A 26 -29.18 -6.55 -23.06
C GLY A 26 -29.64 -7.82 -22.37
N HIS A 27 -30.40 -8.64 -23.11
CA HIS A 27 -30.90 -9.91 -22.60
C HIS A 27 -29.77 -10.95 -22.52
N GLY A 28 -29.73 -11.71 -21.42
CA GLY A 28 -28.66 -12.66 -21.13
C GLY A 28 -28.57 -13.87 -22.09
N SER A 29 -29.61 -14.11 -22.89
CA SER A 29 -29.60 -15.17 -23.91
C SER A 29 -28.99 -14.75 -25.26
N MET A 30 -28.65 -13.47 -25.43
CA MET A 30 -28.09 -12.95 -26.67
C MET A 30 -26.56 -13.04 -26.64
N ILE A 31 -25.92 -13.00 -27.81
CA ILE A 31 -24.45 -12.93 -27.90
C ILE A 31 -24.02 -11.48 -27.63
N HIS A 32 -23.11 -11.28 -26.67
CA HIS A 32 -22.53 -9.98 -26.31
C HIS A 32 -21.01 -10.05 -26.37
N LYS A 33 -20.37 -8.94 -26.75
CA LYS A 33 -18.90 -8.86 -26.88
C LYS A 33 -18.26 -7.90 -25.87
N ASP A 34 -19.07 -7.09 -25.20
CA ASP A 34 -18.69 -5.96 -24.35
C ASP A 34 -19.45 -5.99 -23.01
N ASN A 35 -19.35 -7.12 -22.31
CA ASN A 35 -19.99 -7.28 -21.00
C ASN A 35 -19.20 -6.54 -19.91
N ALA A 36 -19.80 -5.47 -19.37
CA ALA A 36 -19.17 -4.62 -18.36
C ALA A 36 -18.77 -5.38 -17.08
N ILE A 37 -19.55 -6.39 -16.67
CA ILE A 37 -19.21 -7.22 -15.49
C ILE A 37 -17.94 -8.01 -15.77
N THR A 38 -17.84 -8.65 -16.93
CA THR A 38 -16.70 -9.49 -17.30
C THR A 38 -15.41 -8.66 -17.34
N GLU A 39 -15.41 -7.57 -18.10
CA GLU A 39 -14.25 -6.68 -18.24
C GLU A 39 -13.79 -6.10 -16.89
N LEU A 40 -14.73 -5.57 -16.09
CA LEU A 40 -14.38 -5.05 -14.75
C LEU A 40 -13.83 -6.15 -13.84
N SER A 41 -14.43 -7.35 -13.86
CA SER A 41 -13.99 -8.46 -13.02
C SER A 41 -12.57 -8.90 -13.36
N GLU A 42 -12.22 -8.89 -14.64
CA GLU A 42 -10.84 -9.16 -15.07
C GLU A 42 -9.86 -8.09 -14.61
N ALA A 43 -10.22 -6.80 -14.76
CA ALA A 43 -9.39 -5.69 -14.29
C ALA A 43 -9.17 -5.73 -12.77
N VAL A 44 -10.24 -5.89 -12.00
CA VAL A 44 -10.20 -6.05 -10.53
C VAL A 44 -9.39 -7.29 -10.14
N GLY A 45 -9.53 -8.39 -10.90
CA GLY A 45 -8.78 -9.61 -10.69
C GLY A 45 -7.28 -9.48 -10.99
N ARG A 46 -6.89 -8.67 -11.98
CA ARG A 46 -5.49 -8.29 -12.25
C ARG A 46 -4.95 -7.42 -11.11
N LEU A 47 -5.72 -6.42 -10.69
CA LEU A 47 -5.33 -5.49 -9.63
C LEU A 47 -5.12 -6.19 -8.29
N GLY A 48 -6.10 -6.97 -7.82
CA GLY A 48 -6.04 -7.66 -6.52
C GLY A 48 -4.99 -8.78 -6.45
N ARG A 49 -4.38 -9.18 -7.57
CA ARG A 49 -3.26 -10.14 -7.62
C ARG A 49 -1.92 -9.48 -7.94
N HIS A 50 -1.92 -8.18 -8.21
CA HIS A 50 -0.70 -7.48 -8.58
C HIS A 50 0.23 -7.40 -7.37
N LYS A 51 1.51 -7.72 -7.59
CA LYS A 51 2.57 -7.50 -6.62
C LYS A 51 3.33 -6.24 -7.04
N PHE A 52 3.15 -5.17 -6.27
CA PHE A 52 3.88 -3.93 -6.47
C PHE A 52 5.38 -4.14 -6.16
N PRO A 53 6.27 -3.36 -6.78
CA PRO A 53 7.70 -3.44 -6.52
C PRO A 53 8.01 -3.13 -5.05
N VAL A 54 9.03 -3.82 -4.52
CA VAL A 54 9.58 -3.52 -3.19
C VAL A 54 10.37 -2.21 -3.27
N ARG A 55 10.06 -1.28 -2.37
CA ARG A 55 10.74 0.01 -2.22
C ARG A 55 11.10 0.23 -0.76
N VAL A 56 12.39 0.37 -0.49
CA VAL A 56 12.90 0.74 0.83
C VAL A 56 12.99 2.26 0.91
N THR A 57 12.07 2.87 1.66
CA THR A 57 12.03 4.33 1.92
C THR A 57 13.16 4.76 2.84
N LYS A 58 13.36 6.07 3.02
CA LYS A 58 14.43 6.58 3.90
C LYS A 58 14.14 6.21 5.35
N THR A 59 12.91 6.41 5.79
CA THR A 59 12.45 5.99 7.12
C THR A 59 12.66 4.49 7.34
N LEU A 60 12.31 3.65 6.37
CA LEU A 60 12.47 2.20 6.54
C LEU A 60 13.94 1.78 6.57
N ARG A 61 14.80 2.41 5.75
CA ARG A 61 16.24 2.16 5.79
C ARG A 61 16.81 2.47 7.18
N HIS A 62 16.48 3.64 7.74
CA HIS A 62 16.91 4.00 9.08
C HIS A 62 16.35 3.03 10.14
N PHE A 63 15.10 2.61 10.03
CA PHE A 63 14.55 1.59 10.93
C PHE A 63 15.31 0.25 10.88
N LEU A 64 15.70 -0.19 9.68
CA LEU A 64 16.53 -1.40 9.51
C LEU A 64 17.92 -1.22 10.13
N ASP A 65 18.54 -0.05 10.01
CA ASP A 65 19.83 0.24 10.65
C ASP A 65 19.72 0.15 12.18
N GLU A 66 18.69 0.77 12.77
CA GLU A 66 18.44 0.72 14.21
C GLU A 66 18.16 -0.71 14.72
N LEU A 67 17.44 -1.51 13.92
CA LEU A 67 17.18 -2.92 14.22
C LEU A 67 18.44 -3.78 14.10
N SER A 68 19.26 -3.54 13.07
CA SER A 68 20.52 -4.24 12.84
C SER A 68 21.45 -4.07 14.05
N ASP A 69 21.60 -2.83 14.52
CA ASP A 69 22.36 -2.50 15.73
C ASP A 69 21.78 -3.17 16.99
N ALA A 70 20.46 -3.12 17.15
CA ALA A 70 19.77 -3.67 18.31
C ALA A 70 19.90 -5.20 18.41
N LEU A 71 19.89 -5.89 17.26
CA LEU A 71 19.94 -7.35 17.17
C LEU A 71 21.36 -7.89 16.99
N GLY A 72 22.33 -7.03 16.67
CA GLY A 72 23.68 -7.43 16.29
C GLY A 72 23.71 -8.33 15.05
N THR A 73 22.76 -8.12 14.13
CA THR A 73 22.56 -8.93 12.92
C THR A 73 22.41 -8.01 11.73
N GLU A 74 23.19 -8.24 10.68
CA GLU A 74 23.12 -7.46 9.45
C GLU A 74 21.77 -7.64 8.73
N LEU A 75 21.10 -6.51 8.49
CA LEU A 75 19.85 -6.40 7.75
C LEU A 75 20.12 -5.66 6.45
N ASP A 76 20.10 -6.38 5.33
CA ASP A 76 20.40 -5.83 4.01
C ASP A 76 19.12 -5.22 3.38
N PRO A 77 19.06 -3.89 3.18
CA PRO A 77 17.93 -3.23 2.54
C PRO A 77 17.80 -3.54 1.04
N GLU A 78 18.85 -4.07 0.40
CA GLU A 78 18.83 -4.43 -1.01
C GLU A 78 18.30 -5.86 -1.24
N ASN A 79 18.22 -6.70 -0.19
CA ASN A 79 17.67 -8.04 -0.22
C ASN A 79 16.62 -8.25 0.88
N MET A 80 15.45 -7.63 0.69
CA MET A 80 14.38 -7.66 1.67
C MET A 80 13.79 -9.06 1.94
N ASP A 81 13.83 -9.97 0.96
CA ASP A 81 13.34 -11.34 1.18
C ASP A 81 14.20 -12.07 2.22
N GLU A 82 15.53 -11.97 2.11
CA GLU A 82 16.46 -12.53 3.09
C GLU A 82 16.39 -11.79 4.43
N THR A 83 16.31 -10.46 4.40
CA THR A 83 16.21 -9.63 5.60
C THR A 83 14.96 -9.93 6.41
N LEU A 84 13.79 -10.06 5.76
CA LEU A 84 12.54 -10.41 6.45
C LEU A 84 12.58 -11.81 7.08
N ALA A 85 13.28 -12.77 6.45
CA ALA A 85 13.43 -14.12 7.00
C ALA A 85 14.20 -14.13 8.34
N LYS A 86 15.09 -13.15 8.57
CA LYS A 86 15.86 -12.99 9.82
C LYS A 86 15.02 -12.37 10.96
N LEU A 87 13.93 -11.67 10.64
CA LEU A 87 13.23 -10.78 11.57
C LEU A 87 12.00 -11.39 12.27
N GLY A 88 11.63 -12.63 11.94
CA GLY A 88 10.54 -13.34 12.60
C GLY A 88 9.24 -12.54 12.65
N GLY A 89 8.72 -12.25 13.86
CA GLY A 89 7.48 -11.49 14.03
C GLY A 89 7.54 -10.03 13.54
N ILE A 90 8.72 -9.41 13.55
CA ILE A 90 8.94 -8.01 13.12
C ILE A 90 8.73 -7.87 11.61
N ALA A 91 8.95 -8.94 10.85
CA ALA A 91 8.78 -8.96 9.39
C ALA A 91 7.39 -8.49 8.93
N LYS A 92 6.34 -8.74 9.73
CA LYS A 92 4.98 -8.30 9.42
C LYS A 92 4.82 -6.77 9.46
N LEU A 93 5.50 -6.14 10.42
CA LEU A 93 5.46 -4.68 10.60
C LEU A 93 6.18 -4.00 9.43
N ILE A 94 7.31 -4.56 8.97
CA ILE A 94 8.06 -4.04 7.83
C ILE A 94 7.36 -4.33 6.51
N GLY A 95 6.76 -5.52 6.36
CA GLY A 95 6.13 -5.96 5.12
C GLY A 95 5.06 -4.99 4.61
N ALA A 96 4.30 -4.38 5.53
CA ALA A 96 3.31 -3.37 5.17
C ALA A 96 3.93 -2.11 4.58
N SER A 97 5.14 -1.74 4.99
CA SER A 97 5.81 -0.47 4.62
C SER A 97 6.72 -0.59 3.39
N LEU A 98 6.80 -1.77 2.77
CA LEU A 98 7.70 -2.05 1.63
C LEU A 98 7.08 -1.81 0.25
N GLN A 99 5.76 -1.75 0.15
CA GLN A 99 5.07 -1.76 -1.14
C GLN A 99 3.88 -0.81 -1.15
N ASN A 100 3.59 -0.28 -2.33
CA ASN A 100 2.27 0.28 -2.61
C ASN A 100 1.20 -0.84 -2.49
N THR A 101 -0.05 -0.47 -2.23
CA THR A 101 -1.17 -1.40 -2.21
C THR A 101 -2.35 -0.82 -2.96
N ALA A 102 -3.12 -1.68 -3.62
CA ALA A 102 -4.37 -1.31 -4.27
C ALA A 102 -5.37 -2.45 -4.06
N ASN A 103 -6.25 -2.28 -3.08
CA ASN A 103 -7.19 -3.32 -2.67
C ASN A 103 -8.59 -3.00 -3.18
N PRO A 104 -9.20 -3.84 -4.03
CA PRO A 104 -10.62 -3.73 -4.34
C PRO A 104 -11.46 -3.96 -3.07
N THR A 105 -12.31 -3.00 -2.71
CA THR A 105 -13.08 -3.01 -1.46
C THR A 105 -14.59 -3.08 -1.68
N GLN A 106 -15.08 -2.70 -2.86
CA GLN A 106 -16.50 -2.75 -3.21
C GLN A 106 -16.70 -3.10 -4.68
N LEU A 107 -17.80 -3.79 -4.99
CA LEU A 107 -18.22 -4.13 -6.36
C LEU A 107 -19.73 -3.87 -6.51
N GLY A 108 -20.15 -3.39 -7.69
CA GLY A 108 -21.56 -3.17 -7.99
C GLY A 108 -21.87 -3.23 -9.48
N ALA A 109 -22.83 -4.09 -9.86
CA ALA A 109 -23.39 -4.18 -11.21
C ALA A 109 -24.67 -5.04 -11.23
N GLY A 110 -25.54 -4.82 -12.22
CA GLY A 110 -26.69 -5.68 -12.48
C GLY A 110 -27.85 -5.52 -11.48
N TYR A 111 -29.03 -5.99 -11.89
CA TYR A 111 -30.23 -5.97 -11.04
C TYR A 111 -31.16 -7.17 -11.26
N LYS A 112 -30.98 -7.94 -12.35
CA LYS A 112 -31.72 -9.17 -12.68
C LYS A 112 -30.78 -10.17 -13.35
N VAL A 113 -30.94 -11.45 -13.05
CA VAL A 113 -30.06 -12.53 -13.53
C VAL A 113 -30.05 -12.70 -15.06
N ASN A 114 -31.15 -12.35 -15.73
CA ASN A 114 -31.28 -12.46 -17.19
C ASN A 114 -31.01 -11.15 -17.94
N VAL A 115 -30.46 -10.13 -17.27
CA VAL A 115 -30.13 -8.84 -17.86
C VAL A 115 -28.64 -8.56 -17.67
N ILE A 116 -27.94 -8.37 -18.79
CA ILE A 116 -26.57 -7.85 -18.80
C ILE A 116 -26.66 -6.34 -18.55
N PRO A 117 -25.98 -5.80 -17.52
CA PRO A 117 -26.00 -4.37 -17.25
C PRO A 117 -25.14 -3.61 -18.25
N GLY A 118 -25.52 -2.37 -18.53
CA GLY A 118 -24.70 -1.46 -19.33
C GLY A 118 -23.53 -0.83 -18.58
N GLN A 119 -23.38 -1.10 -17.28
CA GLN A 119 -22.28 -0.58 -16.48
C GLN A 119 -21.96 -1.50 -15.29
N ALA A 120 -20.68 -1.56 -14.93
CA ALA A 120 -20.19 -2.15 -13.70
C ALA A 120 -19.21 -1.18 -13.01
N THR A 121 -19.17 -1.21 -11.67
CA THR A 121 -18.30 -0.35 -10.87
C THR A 121 -17.58 -1.10 -9.75
N ALA A 122 -16.39 -0.62 -9.38
CA ALA A 122 -15.64 -1.07 -8.22
C ALA A 122 -15.07 0.12 -7.44
N HIS A 123 -14.87 -0.03 -6.13
CA HIS A 123 -14.05 0.89 -5.35
C HIS A 123 -12.75 0.23 -4.94
N VAL A 124 -11.67 1.01 -4.93
CA VAL A 124 -10.32 0.56 -4.59
C VAL A 124 -9.74 1.48 -3.53
N ASP A 125 -9.23 0.88 -2.45
CA ASP A 125 -8.36 1.57 -1.48
C ASP A 125 -6.91 1.44 -1.97
N GLY A 126 -6.39 2.53 -2.55
CA GLY A 126 -5.00 2.67 -2.91
C GLY A 126 -4.18 3.33 -1.79
N ARG A 127 -3.03 2.76 -1.48
CA ARG A 127 -2.01 3.35 -0.58
C ARG A 127 -0.67 3.35 -1.27
N TYR A 128 0.03 4.47 -1.25
CA TYR A 128 1.33 4.59 -1.89
C TYR A 128 2.40 5.11 -0.93
N LEU A 129 3.64 4.69 -1.17
CA LEU A 129 4.79 5.05 -0.36
C LEU A 129 5.23 6.50 -0.66
N PRO A 130 5.82 7.22 0.32
CA PRO A 130 6.43 8.53 0.08
C PRO A 130 7.39 8.53 -1.11
N GLY A 131 7.17 9.44 -2.05
CA GLY A 131 7.98 9.57 -3.26
C GLY A 131 7.62 8.62 -4.42
N TYR A 132 6.61 7.76 -4.26
CA TYR A 132 6.22 6.74 -5.25
C TYR A 132 4.79 6.89 -5.79
N GLU A 133 4.20 8.08 -5.67
CA GLU A 133 2.84 8.35 -6.18
C GLU A 133 2.76 8.20 -7.70
N GLU A 134 3.69 8.79 -8.45
CA GLU A 134 3.70 8.70 -9.93
C GLU A 134 3.87 7.26 -10.42
N GLU A 135 4.77 6.50 -9.78
CA GLU A 135 4.96 5.07 -10.04
C GLU A 135 3.67 4.27 -9.78
N PHE A 136 3.01 4.55 -8.65
CA PHE A 136 1.76 3.92 -8.29
C PHE A 136 0.66 4.18 -9.34
N LEU A 137 0.51 5.43 -9.77
CA LEU A 137 -0.50 5.81 -10.76
C LEU A 137 -0.22 5.19 -12.13
N ALA A 138 1.05 5.16 -12.56
CA ALA A 138 1.46 4.52 -13.80
C ALA A 138 1.19 3.00 -13.78
N ASP A 139 1.46 2.34 -12.65
CA ASP A 139 1.13 0.93 -12.47
C ASP A 139 -0.37 0.68 -12.55
N LEU A 140 -1.19 1.51 -11.90
CA LEU A 140 -2.65 1.40 -11.97
C LEU A 140 -3.16 1.48 -13.41
N ASP A 141 -2.72 2.49 -14.17
CA ASP A 141 -3.17 2.69 -15.54
C ASP A 141 -2.79 1.49 -16.44
N ARG A 142 -1.59 0.92 -16.24
CA ARG A 142 -1.14 -0.29 -16.94
C ARG A 142 -1.95 -1.54 -16.55
N ILE A 143 -2.25 -1.72 -15.26
CA ILE A 143 -2.93 -2.93 -14.74
C ILE A 143 -4.41 -2.96 -15.13
N LEU A 144 -5.07 -1.80 -15.02
CA LEU A 144 -6.51 -1.69 -15.27
C LEU A 144 -6.83 -1.87 -16.75
N GLY A 145 -6.02 -1.30 -17.63
CA GLY A 145 -6.22 -1.36 -19.07
C GLY A 145 -7.18 -0.28 -19.59
N PRO A 146 -7.33 -0.15 -20.92
CA PRO A 146 -7.89 1.03 -21.56
C PRO A 146 -9.41 1.18 -21.41
N ASN A 147 -10.12 0.10 -21.07
CA ASN A 147 -11.58 0.11 -20.97
C ASN A 147 -12.10 0.51 -19.59
N VAL A 148 -11.21 0.71 -18.61
CA VAL A 148 -11.57 1.07 -17.25
C VAL A 148 -11.38 2.55 -17.05
N ARG A 149 -12.47 3.28 -16.81
CA ARG A 149 -12.40 4.67 -16.36
C ARG A 149 -12.14 4.70 -14.86
N ARG A 150 -11.09 5.43 -14.46
CA ARG A 150 -10.70 5.65 -13.08
C ARG A 150 -11.08 7.08 -12.67
N GLU A 151 -11.78 7.21 -11.55
CA GLU A 151 -12.19 8.49 -10.96
C GLU A 151 -11.71 8.57 -9.52
N ASP A 152 -11.19 9.73 -9.12
CA ASP A 152 -10.72 9.97 -7.76
C ASP A 152 -11.92 10.19 -6.83
N VAL A 153 -11.96 9.40 -5.75
CA VAL A 153 -12.98 9.55 -4.69
C VAL A 153 -12.41 10.39 -3.56
N HIS A 154 -11.17 10.12 -3.17
CA HIS A 154 -10.45 10.86 -2.15
C HIS A 154 -8.95 10.61 -2.30
N ALA A 155 -8.14 11.64 -2.08
CA ALA A 155 -6.70 11.53 -2.11
C ALA A 155 -6.08 12.33 -0.96
N ASP A 156 -5.01 11.78 -0.39
CA ASP A 156 -4.17 12.47 0.59
C ASP A 156 -2.70 12.09 0.34
N LYS A 157 -1.81 13.05 0.59
CA LYS A 157 -0.39 12.91 0.26
C LYS A 157 0.32 11.97 1.23
N ALA A 158 1.32 11.27 0.73
CA ALA A 158 2.28 10.59 1.59
C ALA A 158 3.13 11.62 2.36
N LEU A 159 3.54 11.25 3.57
CA LEU A 159 4.40 12.07 4.43
C LEU A 159 5.66 11.29 4.76
N GLU A 160 6.80 11.97 4.76
CA GLU A 160 8.08 11.45 5.26
C GLU A 160 8.89 12.62 5.80
N THR A 161 9.46 12.44 6.99
CA THR A 161 10.36 13.40 7.65
C THR A 161 11.60 12.69 8.18
N THR A 162 12.65 13.45 8.49
CA THR A 162 13.85 12.91 9.13
C THR A 162 13.58 12.52 10.58
N PHE A 163 14.39 11.58 11.09
CA PHE A 163 14.40 11.18 12.50
C PHE A 163 15.63 11.74 13.20
N ASP A 164 15.72 13.07 13.25
CA ASP A 164 16.82 13.82 13.83
C ASP A 164 16.36 15.12 14.51
N GLY A 165 17.31 15.78 15.18
CA GLY A 165 17.11 17.09 15.78
C GLY A 165 16.49 17.08 17.17
N ALA A 166 16.36 18.30 17.72
CA ALA A 166 16.06 18.51 19.14
C ALA A 166 14.76 17.87 19.62
N LEU A 167 13.76 17.71 18.75
CA LEU A 167 12.51 17.05 19.11
C LEU A 167 12.71 15.55 19.33
N VAL A 168 13.43 14.88 18.42
CA VAL A 168 13.74 13.45 18.53
C VAL A 168 14.62 13.19 19.75
N ASP A 169 15.61 14.06 20.00
CA ASP A 169 16.46 14.00 21.19
C ASP A 169 15.65 14.12 22.49
N ALA A 170 14.68 15.04 22.52
CA ALA A 170 13.79 15.21 23.66
C ALA A 170 12.88 13.99 23.87
N MET A 171 12.35 13.39 22.80
CA MET A 171 11.57 12.14 22.87
C MET A 171 12.41 11.00 23.44
N GLN A 172 13.63 10.78 22.92
CA GLN A 172 14.54 9.76 23.44
C GLN A 172 14.88 10.00 24.92
N THR A 173 15.15 11.26 25.31
CA THR A 173 15.45 11.62 26.69
C THR A 173 14.28 11.31 27.62
N ALA A 174 13.06 11.67 27.22
CA ALA A 174 11.85 11.39 28.00
C ALA A 174 11.62 9.87 28.13
N LEU A 175 11.81 9.11 27.06
CA LEU A 175 11.67 7.65 27.09
C LEU A 175 12.69 7.00 28.04
N VAL A 176 13.96 7.40 28.00
CA VAL A 176 15.00 6.85 28.89
C VAL A 176 14.75 7.20 30.36
N ALA A 177 14.18 8.38 30.63
CA ALA A 177 13.86 8.79 32.00
C ALA A 177 12.81 7.88 32.65
N GLU A 178 11.86 7.37 31.86
CA GLU A 178 10.78 6.48 32.34
C GLU A 178 11.12 4.98 32.15
N ASP A 179 11.93 4.65 31.15
CA ASP A 179 12.39 3.31 30.83
C ASP A 179 13.89 3.32 30.45
N PRO A 180 14.81 3.03 31.40
CA PRO A 180 16.25 3.14 31.16
C PRO A 180 16.83 2.26 30.04
N ILE A 181 16.03 1.32 29.51
CA ILE A 181 16.41 0.44 28.39
C ILE A 181 15.73 0.84 27.06
N ALA A 182 15.09 2.00 27.00
CA ALA A 182 14.37 2.47 25.82
C ALA A 182 15.28 3.02 24.72
N ARG A 183 14.93 2.71 23.47
CA ARG A 183 15.48 3.30 22.25
C ARG A 183 14.33 3.66 21.30
N ALA A 184 14.19 4.95 21.04
CA ALA A 184 13.29 5.47 20.03
C ALA A 184 13.84 5.11 18.65
N VAL A 185 12.98 4.63 17.76
CA VAL A 185 13.35 4.25 16.39
C VAL A 185 12.31 4.77 15.41
N PRO A 186 12.72 5.18 14.20
CA PRO A 186 11.78 5.69 13.22
C PRO A 186 10.89 4.57 12.71
N TYR A 187 9.64 4.89 12.41
CA TYR A 187 8.66 3.93 11.93
C TYR A 187 7.82 4.53 10.79
N MET A 188 7.41 3.65 9.87
CA MET A 188 6.54 3.98 8.76
C MET A 188 5.23 3.20 8.85
N LEU A 189 4.10 3.91 8.79
CA LEU A 189 2.75 3.34 8.79
C LEU A 189 2.12 3.28 7.39
#